data_AF-A0A2E5BW53-F1
#
_entry.id   AF-A0A2E5BW53-F1
#
_cell.length_a   1.000
_cell.length_b   1.000
_cell.length_c   1.000
_cell.angle_alpha   90.00
_cell.angle_beta   90.00
_cell.angle_gamma   90.00
#
_symmetry.space_group_name_H-M   'P 1'
#
loop_
_entity.id
_entity.type
_entity.pdbx_description
1 polymer ?
#
loop_
_entity_poly.entity_id
_entity_poly.type
_entity_poly.pdbx_seq_one_letter_code
_entity_poly.pdbx_strand_id
1 'polypeptide(L)' 'MARPATVSREEVLDRLQKAFRACGYDATSLADLAEATGLKKASLYHYFPGGKREMVLAVVDKVMQ' A
#
# COMPACT_ATOMS: atom_id res chain seq x y z
N MET A 1 23.79 -14.39 -3.22
CA MET A 1 22.33 -14.37 -3.47
C MET A 1 21.74 -13.25 -2.64
N ALA A 2 21.12 -12.25 -3.27
CA ALA A 2 20.53 -11.12 -2.56
C ALA A 2 19.46 -11.63 -1.59
N ARG A 3 19.55 -11.22 -0.32
CA ARG A 3 18.49 -11.42 0.69
C ARG A 3 17.18 -10.96 0.04
N PRO A 4 16.06 -11.72 0.13
CA PRO A 4 14.79 -11.21 -0.35
C PRO A 4 14.55 -9.91 0.43
N ALA A 5 14.61 -8.76 -0.26
CA ALA A 5 14.41 -7.48 0.36
C ALA A 5 12.96 -7.49 0.87
N THR A 6 12.80 -7.69 2.17
CA THR A 6 11.52 -7.54 2.84
C THR A 6 11.10 -6.09 2.61
N VAL A 7 10.09 -5.89 1.75
CA VAL A 7 9.55 -4.57 1.48
C VAL A 7 9.09 -3.99 2.81
N SER A 8 9.75 -2.92 3.24
CA SER A 8 9.47 -2.30 4.54
C SER A 8 8.12 -1.59 4.49
N ARG A 9 7.44 -1.48 5.64
CA ARG A 9 6.12 -0.83 5.72
C ARG A 9 6.13 0.59 5.13
N GLU A 10 7.20 1.33 5.33
CA GLU A 10 7.38 2.68 4.77
C GLU A 10 7.40 2.67 3.24
N GLU A 11 8.10 1.72 2.62
CA GLU A 11 8.13 1.60 1.17
C GLU A 11 6.78 1.14 0.60
N VAL A 12 6.06 0.28 1.33
CA VAL A 12 4.67 -0.05 0.98
C VAL A 12 3.81 1.22 0.99
N LEU A 13 3.92 2.05 2.03
CA LEU A 13 3.17 3.31 2.13
C LEU A 13 3.51 4.29 1.01
N ASP A 14 4.78 4.40 0.59
CA ASP A 14 5.18 5.25 -0.54
C ASP A 14 4.55 4.78 -1.87
N ARG A 15 4.53 3.47 -2.10
CA ARG A 15 3.89 2.86 -3.29
C ARG A 15 2.37 3.04 -3.25
N LEU A 16 1.74 2.83 -2.10
CA LEU A 16 0.31 3.07 -1.89
C LEU A 16 -0.04 4.54 -2.13
N GLN A 17 0.77 5.47 -1.64
CA GLN A 17 0.60 6.91 -1.85
C GLN A 17 0.59 7.26 -3.35
N LYS A 18 1.53 6.71 -4.11
CA LYS A 18 1.59 6.90 -5.57
C LYS A 18 0.33 6.36 -6.25
N ALA A 19 -0.11 5.16 -5.89
CA ALA A 19 -1.32 4.54 -6.45
C ALA A 19 -2.58 5.38 -6.16
N PHE A 20 -2.77 5.81 -4.91
CA PHE A 20 -3.90 6.66 -4.53
C PHE A 20 -3.85 8.05 -5.16
N ARG A 21 -2.66 8.63 -5.36
CA ARG A 21 -2.51 9.92 -6.08
C ARG A 21 -2.86 9.81 -7.56
N ALA A 22 -2.59 8.68 -8.20
CA ALA A 22 -2.80 8.49 -9.63
C ALA A 22 -4.29 8.29 -10.00
N CYS A 23 -5.00 7.44 -9.24
CA CYS A 23 -6.39 7.08 -9.56
C CYS A 23 -7.44 7.61 -8.55
N GLY A 24 -7.02 8.07 -7.37
CA GLY A 24 -7.96 8.38 -6.28
C GLY A 24 -8.47 7.13 -5.55
N TYR A 25 -9.00 7.31 -4.34
CA TYR A 25 -9.40 6.20 -3.48
C TYR A 25 -10.43 5.26 -4.11
N ASP A 26 -11.48 5.79 -4.75
CA ASP A 26 -12.60 4.97 -5.25
C ASP A 26 -12.20 4.10 -6.44
N ALA A 27 -11.43 4.66 -7.37
CA ALA A 27 -10.98 3.96 -8.59
C ALA A 27 -9.83 2.97 -8.35
N THR A 28 -9.17 3.03 -7.19
CA THR A 28 -8.11 2.07 -6.85
C THR A 28 -8.68 0.84 -6.17
N SER A 29 -8.43 -0.37 -6.71
CA SER A 29 -8.82 -1.63 -6.07
C SER A 29 -7.68 -2.24 -5.26
N LEU A 30 -7.99 -3.19 -4.37
CA LEU A 30 -6.96 -3.98 -3.67
C LEU A 30 -6.07 -4.78 -4.62
N ALA A 31 -6.53 -5.08 -5.83
CA ALA A 31 -5.72 -5.69 -6.88
C ALA A 31 -4.68 -4.70 -7.42
N ASP A 32 -5.09 -3.47 -7.77
CA ASP A 32 -4.18 -2.41 -8.19
C ASP A 32 -3.15 -2.08 -7.12
N LEU A 33 -3.55 -2.04 -5.85
CA LEU A 33 -2.61 -1.80 -4.74
C LEU A 33 -1.60 -2.95 -4.59
N ALA A 34 -2.05 -4.19 -4.77
CA ALA A 34 -1.17 -5.37 -4.76
C ALA A 34 -0.13 -5.28 -5.90
N GLU A 35 -0.56 -4.93 -7.10
CA GLU A 35 0.34 -4.70 -8.23
C GLU A 35 1.31 -3.53 -7.97
N ALA A 36 0.79 -2.37 -7.57
CA ALA A 36 1.59 -1.16 -7.35
C ALA A 36 2.63 -1.35 -6.24
N THR A 37 2.29 -2.13 -5.21
CA THR A 37 3.20 -2.44 -4.10
C THR A 37 4.14 -3.61 -4.41
N GLY A 38 3.86 -4.42 -5.43
CA GLY A 38 4.55 -5.69 -5.69
C GLY A 38 4.26 -6.76 -4.62
N LEU A 39 3.22 -6.56 -3.81
CA LEU A 39 2.82 -7.48 -2.74
C LEU A 39 1.60 -8.29 -3.13
N LYS A 40 1.44 -9.46 -2.49
CA LYS A 40 0.18 -10.20 -2.59
C LYS A 40 -0.89 -9.52 -1.75
N LYS A 41 -2.16 -9.68 -2.16
CA LYS A 41 -3.33 -9.22 -1.36
C LYS A 41 -3.27 -9.70 0.08
N ALA A 42 -2.87 -10.96 0.31
CA ALA A 42 -2.71 -11.51 1.65
C ALA A 42 -1.66 -10.77 2.50
N SER A 43 -0.54 -10.36 1.89
CA SER A 43 0.48 -9.55 2.57
C SER A 43 -0.05 -8.15 2.88
N LEU A 44 -0.79 -7.54 1.95
CA LEU A 44 -1.45 -6.26 2.19
C LEU A 44 -2.46 -6.34 3.34
N TYR A 45 -3.27 -7.39 3.43
CA TYR A 45 -4.16 -7.63 4.56
C TYR A 45 -3.43 -7.94 5.87
N HIS A 46 -2.22 -8.49 5.80
CA HIS A 46 -1.39 -8.70 6.98
C HIS A 46 -0.85 -7.38 7.55
N TYR A 47 -0.40 -6.46 6.67
CA TYR A 47 0.03 -5.12 7.08
C TYR A 47 -1.14 -4.19 7.45
N PHE A 48 -2.27 -4.37 6.77
CA PHE A 48 -3.45 -3.53 6.87
C PHE A 48 -4.72 -4.40 6.98
N PRO A 49 -5.02 -4.98 8.15
CA PRO A 49 -6.22 -5.78 8.37
C PRO A 49 -7.52 -5.02 8.08
N GLY A 50 -7.53 -3.68 8.22
CA GLY A 50 -8.66 -2.83 7.83
C GLY A 50 -8.82 -2.62 6.32
N GLY A 51 -7.96 -3.24 5.50
CA GLY A 51 -8.02 -3.25 4.05
C GLY A 51 -7.78 -1.87 3.43
N LYS A 52 -8.45 -1.59 2.31
CA LYS A 52 -8.23 -0.36 1.51
C LYS A 52 -8.41 0.93 2.32
N ARG A 53 -9.39 0.96 3.24
CA ARG A 53 -9.64 2.12 4.11
C ARG A 53 -8.45 2.39 5.03
N GLU A 54 -7.94 1.36 5.68
CA GLU A 54 -6.79 1.52 6.57
C GLU A 54 -5.52 1.91 5.80
N MET A 55 -5.33 1.37 4.60
CA MET A 55 -4.23 1.76 3.71
C MET A 55 -4.27 3.25 3.35
N VAL A 56 -5.43 3.79 2.97
CA VAL A 56 -5.53 5.21 2.62
C VAL A 56 -5.36 6.10 3.84
N LEU A 57 -5.91 5.71 5.00
CA LEU A 57 -5.73 6.46 6.25
C LEU A 57 -4.26 6.51 6.66
N ALA A 58 -3.54 5.39 6.57
CA ALA A 58 -2.11 5.35 6.87
C ALA A 58 -1.28 6.19 5.88
N VAL A 59 -1.69 6.26 4.61
CA VAL A 59 -1.06 7.14 3.63
C VAL A 59 -1.33 8.61 3.95
N VAL A 60 -2.57 8.96 4.30
CA VAL A 60 -2.94 10.34 4.68
C VAL A 60 -2.18 10.78 5.93
N ASP A 61 -2.14 9.93 6.95
CA ASP A 61 -1.38 10.17 8.18
C ASP A 61 0.10 10.47 7.89
N LYS A 62 0.74 9.63 7.04
CA LYS A 62 2.13 9.85 6.60
C LYS A 62 2.35 11.17 5.86
N VAL A 63 1.36 11.66 5.11
CA VAL A 63 1.48 12.92 4.35
C VAL A 63 1.25 14.15 5.22
N MET A 64 0.52 13.99 6.33
CA MET A 64 0.19 15.06 7.27
C MET A 64 1.22 15.22 8.39
N GLN A 65 2.18 14.30 8.51
CA GLN A 65 3.36 14.41 9.39
C GLN A 65 4.47 15.24 8.73
#